data_AF-A0A1I6GR67-F1
#
_entry.id   AF-A0A1I6GR67-F1
#
_cell.length_a   1.000
_cell.length_b   1.000
_cell.length_c   1.000
_cell.angle_alpha   90.00
_cell.angle_beta   90.00
_cell.angle_gamma   90.00
#
_symmetry.space_group_name_H-M   'P 1'
#
loop_
_entity.id
_entity.type
_entity.pdbx_description
1 polymer ?
#
loop_
_entity_poly.entity_id
_entity_poly.type
_entity_poly.pdbx_seq_one_letter_code
_entity_poly.pdbx_strand_id
1 'polypeptide(L)'
;MIGFELSPGFAAAPLQPLAAYFAKGQGQFIALAQAPQGGLTIWSETGTGFAAAMRLDANDAGNRFSWRETLIAELRNIYPVAALTLSGSWAQMQSSGSGLQGSYTGNRAVSTSSQTPTATVTVDRAVPYDLWVYFTGRTSGGYCRVTIDGAQDLVNEIADPAGLGFKAFSTYSVTDLNRRQAVKVASGLTGSHVVTLSNGGAASPGGTALMLEAVGISGALNDPRILPPSWVPATAYAMGDEVQHGGVFYTARANGTSGATAPTHTGGIASDGALDWRADNRPTYPKFVAVDYASEREYAAELAVAGNSTTLGGQTHGNESLISRSILVDGVAWTPAQGANGLTLGSAIAITENTTWQRAEGGDIGECQLLRLITPGETCHEVTLNGTGATADFAWLYAGMAPIVHWDGESKSLVFEQVHPAGETPVNLNDFSGVNPANIDFADVSRVGISGNFGANSITYGVEAGAMAVAGNVLNSFDTILRPNLDAGTASGGLDWMAKAYVNAGAFSFGAGDVLGFFNRHVLRVTKDDP
;
A
#
# COMPACT_ATOMS: atom_id res chain seq x y z
N MET A 1 -56.72 -6.66 22.51
CA MET A 1 -56.24 -5.30 22.81
C MET A 1 -54.72 -5.38 22.87
N ILE A 2 -54.06 -5.09 21.74
CA ILE A 2 -52.61 -4.91 21.63
C ILE A 2 -52.50 -3.55 20.94
N GLY A 3 -52.09 -2.53 21.69
CA GLY A 3 -51.95 -1.17 21.20
C GLY A 3 -50.65 -1.03 20.43
N PHE A 4 -50.75 -0.64 19.16
CA PHE A 4 -49.65 -0.04 18.43
C PHE A 4 -49.70 1.47 18.67
N GLU A 5 -48.72 2.00 19.40
CA GLU A 5 -48.41 3.43 19.37
C GLU A 5 -47.69 3.73 18.05
N LEU A 6 -48.41 4.32 17.11
CA LEU A 6 -47.82 5.05 15.99
C LEU A 6 -47.47 6.45 16.52
N SER A 7 -46.21 6.66 16.90
CA SER A 7 -45.68 8.00 17.17
C SER A 7 -45.48 8.74 15.84
N PRO A 8 -46.13 9.89 15.61
CA PRO A 8 -45.82 10.78 14.50
C PRO A 8 -44.67 11.70 14.95
N GLY A 9 -43.44 11.33 14.64
CA GLY A 9 -42.29 12.16 15.02
C GLY A 9 -40.90 11.69 14.60
N PHE A 10 -40.74 10.57 13.88
CA PHE A 10 -39.44 10.25 13.30
C PHE A 10 -39.25 11.04 12.01
N ALA A 11 -38.76 12.27 12.14
CA ALA A 11 -37.99 12.86 11.05
C ALA A 11 -36.84 11.90 10.78
N ALA A 12 -36.73 11.42 9.53
CA ALA A 12 -35.55 10.65 9.13
C ALA A 12 -34.32 11.46 9.52
N ALA A 13 -33.38 10.84 10.25
CA ALA A 13 -32.13 11.49 10.57
C ALA A 13 -31.56 12.07 9.26
N PRO A 14 -31.11 13.33 9.24
CA PRO A 14 -30.58 13.94 8.03
C PRO A 14 -29.52 13.00 7.45
N LEU A 15 -29.64 12.72 6.15
CA LEU A 15 -28.64 11.97 5.39
C LEU A 15 -27.28 12.59 5.70
N GLN A 16 -26.42 11.84 6.39
CA GLN A 16 -25.04 12.25 6.66
C GLN A 16 -24.32 12.25 5.31
N PRO A 17 -24.01 13.42 4.70
CA PRO A 17 -23.62 13.49 3.28
C PRO A 17 -22.35 12.70 2.97
N LEU A 18 -21.50 12.50 3.97
CA LEU A 18 -20.23 11.78 3.85
C LEU A 18 -20.29 10.32 4.32
N ALA A 19 -21.45 9.79 4.73
CA ALA A 19 -21.52 8.45 5.35
C ALA A 19 -20.85 7.34 4.51
N ALA A 20 -20.94 7.42 3.18
CA ALA A 20 -20.31 6.46 2.28
C ALA A 20 -18.77 6.44 2.38
N TYR A 21 -18.12 7.59 2.62
CA TYR A 21 -16.66 7.72 2.75
C TYR A 21 -16.13 7.15 4.07
N PHE A 22 -16.99 7.01 5.08
CA PHE A 22 -16.64 6.49 6.40
C PHE A 22 -17.17 5.07 6.64
N ALA A 23 -17.73 4.43 5.61
CA ALA A 23 -18.10 3.03 5.65
C ALA A 23 -16.86 2.16 5.43
N LYS A 24 -16.56 1.28 6.40
CA LYS A 24 -15.48 0.29 6.27
C LYS A 24 -15.72 -0.62 5.05
N GLY A 25 -14.63 -1.03 4.40
CA GLY A 25 -14.68 -2.05 3.36
C GLY A 25 -15.07 -3.43 3.90
N GLN A 26 -15.25 -4.39 3.00
CA GLN A 26 -15.53 -5.81 3.32
C GLN A 26 -14.28 -6.58 3.85
N GLY A 27 -13.25 -5.87 4.31
CA GLY A 27 -12.03 -6.46 4.83
C GLY A 27 -12.23 -7.14 6.18
N GLN A 28 -11.54 -8.25 6.40
CA GLN A 28 -11.59 -9.02 7.65
C GLN A 28 -10.28 -8.97 8.42
N PHE A 29 -9.16 -8.79 7.72
CA PHE A 29 -7.84 -8.91 8.31
C PHE A 29 -7.05 -7.61 8.25
N ILE A 30 -6.24 -7.43 9.29
CA ILE A 30 -5.01 -6.63 9.22
C ILE A 30 -3.82 -7.59 9.25
N ALA A 31 -2.67 -7.11 8.81
CA ALA A 31 -1.41 -7.82 8.99
C ALA A 31 -0.29 -6.84 9.34
N LEU A 32 0.67 -7.29 10.13
CA LEU A 32 1.85 -6.53 10.49
C LEU A 32 3.12 -7.28 10.07
N ALA A 33 4.07 -6.57 9.49
CA ALA A 33 5.37 -7.09 9.11
C ALA A 33 6.48 -6.10 9.46
N GLN A 34 7.71 -6.60 9.54
CA GLN A 34 8.88 -5.72 9.58
C GLN A 34 9.03 -4.97 8.25
N ALA A 35 9.53 -3.74 8.33
CA ALA A 35 10.04 -2.97 7.20
C ALA A 35 11.56 -2.76 7.35
N PRO A 36 12.25 -2.27 6.30
CA PRO A 36 13.66 -1.95 6.38
C PRO A 36 13.97 -0.97 7.52
N GLN A 37 15.22 -0.99 7.99
CA GLN A 37 15.73 -0.03 8.99
C GLN A 37 14.91 0.00 10.29
N GLY A 38 14.30 -1.13 10.68
CA GLY A 38 13.51 -1.23 11.91
C GLY A 38 12.10 -0.65 11.82
N GLY A 39 11.67 -0.23 10.63
CA GLY A 39 10.31 0.23 10.37
C GLY A 39 9.27 -0.90 10.39
N LEU A 40 8.03 -0.55 10.05
CA LEU A 40 6.90 -1.47 9.97
C LEU A 40 6.17 -1.35 8.63
N THR A 41 5.66 -2.48 8.12
CA THR A 41 4.64 -2.48 7.08
C THR A 41 3.35 -3.02 7.66
N ILE A 42 2.32 -2.18 7.65
CA ILE A 42 0.97 -2.53 8.06
C ILE A 42 0.14 -2.80 6.80
N TRP A 43 -0.55 -3.93 6.77
CA TRP A 43 -1.54 -4.25 5.75
C TRP A 43 -2.93 -4.17 6.38
N SER A 44 -3.86 -3.52 5.71
CA SER A 44 -5.26 -3.45 6.16
C SER A 44 -6.17 -3.73 4.98
N GLU A 45 -7.01 -4.76 5.05
CA GLU A 45 -7.95 -5.06 3.97
C GLU A 45 -8.97 -3.93 3.80
N THR A 46 -9.04 -3.36 2.60
CA THR A 46 -9.91 -2.22 2.26
C THR A 46 -11.11 -2.64 1.41
N GLY A 47 -11.16 -3.90 1.00
CA GLY A 47 -12.23 -4.48 0.18
C GLY A 47 -11.90 -5.92 -0.20
N THR A 48 -12.84 -6.61 -0.82
CA THR A 48 -12.64 -7.99 -1.28
C THR A 48 -11.51 -8.04 -2.30
N GLY A 49 -10.38 -8.67 -1.93
CA GLY A 49 -9.20 -8.76 -2.80
C GLY A 49 -8.33 -7.50 -2.82
N PHE A 50 -8.52 -6.56 -1.89
CA PHE A 50 -7.72 -5.33 -1.81
C PHE A 50 -7.24 -5.05 -0.39
N ALA A 51 -6.03 -4.50 -0.27
CA ALA A 51 -5.52 -3.98 0.99
C ALA A 51 -4.74 -2.68 0.80
N ALA A 52 -4.73 -1.86 1.84
CA ALA A 52 -3.77 -0.79 2.00
C ALA A 52 -2.48 -1.37 2.59
N ALA A 53 -1.34 -1.14 1.94
CA ALA A 53 -0.01 -1.38 2.50
C ALA A 53 0.57 -0.04 2.94
N MET A 54 0.83 0.09 4.23
CA MET A 54 1.14 1.35 4.91
C MET A 54 2.51 1.20 5.57
N ARG A 55 3.45 2.08 5.24
CA ARG A 55 4.83 2.02 5.75
C ARG A 55 5.06 3.03 6.84
N LEU A 56 5.63 2.56 7.94
CA LEU A 56 6.14 3.38 9.02
C LEU A 56 7.68 3.30 9.00
N ASP A 57 8.34 4.44 8.84
CA ASP A 57 9.79 4.53 8.85
C ASP A 57 10.34 4.70 10.27
N ALA A 58 11.58 4.24 10.47
CA ALA A 58 12.27 4.23 11.75
C ALA A 58 13.78 4.54 11.60
N ASN A 59 14.11 5.45 10.68
CA ASN A 59 15.49 5.77 10.31
C ASN A 59 16.36 6.13 11.53
N ASP A 60 15.76 6.79 12.52
CA ASP A 60 16.32 6.97 13.86
C ASP A 60 15.48 6.25 14.92
N ALA A 61 16.06 5.24 15.55
CA ALA A 61 15.40 4.47 16.62
C ALA A 61 15.12 5.31 17.89
N GLY A 62 15.79 6.45 18.06
CA GLY A 62 15.55 7.40 19.14
C GLY A 62 14.32 8.28 18.95
N ASN A 63 13.65 8.20 17.79
CA ASN A 63 12.45 8.97 17.46
C ASN A 63 11.25 8.06 17.22
N ARG A 64 10.03 8.62 17.34
CA ARG A 64 8.80 7.90 17.02
C ARG A 64 8.73 7.48 15.55
N PHE A 65 7.91 6.50 15.23
CA PHE A 65 7.64 6.17 13.84
C PHE A 65 6.98 7.35 13.09
N SER A 66 7.28 7.46 11.81
CA SER A 66 6.61 8.39 10.88
C SER A 66 6.00 7.64 9.71
N TRP A 67 4.83 8.08 9.28
CA TRP A 67 4.11 7.47 8.18
C TRP A 67 4.71 7.89 6.84
N ARG A 68 5.31 6.92 6.14
CA ARG A 68 6.07 7.16 4.92
C ARG A 68 5.28 6.97 3.65
N GLU A 69 4.46 5.94 3.57
CA GLU A 69 3.87 5.55 2.30
C GLU A 69 2.53 4.87 2.53
N THR A 70 1.60 5.05 1.59
CA THR A 70 0.42 4.20 1.49
C THR A 70 0.22 3.77 0.06
N LEU A 71 0.12 2.46 -0.13
CA LEU A 71 -0.17 1.82 -1.38
C LEU A 71 -1.53 1.13 -1.26
N ILE A 72 -2.34 1.19 -2.31
CA ILE A 72 -3.45 0.27 -2.49
C ILE A 72 -2.93 -0.88 -3.33
N ALA A 73 -3.11 -2.10 -2.81
CA ALA A 73 -2.66 -3.33 -3.41
C ALA A 73 -3.85 -4.21 -3.77
N GLU A 74 -3.87 -4.73 -4.98
CA GLU A 74 -4.73 -5.85 -5.33
C GLU A 74 -4.07 -7.15 -4.86
N LEU A 75 -4.75 -7.86 -3.97
CA LEU A 75 -4.25 -9.08 -3.34
C LEU A 75 -4.35 -10.27 -4.27
N ARG A 76 -3.24 -10.98 -4.39
CA ARG A 76 -3.08 -12.15 -5.24
C ARG A 76 -2.24 -13.20 -4.56
N ASN A 77 -2.67 -14.46 -4.66
CA ASN A 77 -1.82 -15.60 -4.35
C ASN A 77 -0.97 -15.91 -5.55
N ILE A 78 0.34 -15.76 -5.40
CA ILE A 78 1.27 -15.83 -6.51
C ILE A 78 2.01 -17.17 -6.52
N TYR A 79 2.06 -17.76 -7.71
CA TYR A 79 2.78 -18.96 -8.06
C TYR A 79 3.90 -18.54 -9.01
N PRO A 80 5.08 -18.17 -8.49
CA PRO A 80 6.19 -17.69 -9.31
C PRO A 80 6.73 -18.81 -10.20
N VAL A 81 7.66 -18.50 -11.11
CA VAL A 81 8.38 -19.49 -11.94
C VAL A 81 8.82 -20.73 -11.16
N ALA A 82 9.34 -20.55 -9.94
CA ALA A 82 9.80 -21.66 -9.11
C ALA A 82 8.69 -22.66 -8.70
N ALA A 83 7.43 -22.22 -8.71
CA ALA A 83 6.28 -23.08 -8.48
C ALA A 83 5.81 -23.82 -9.76
N LEU A 84 6.36 -23.47 -10.93
CA LEU A 84 5.99 -24.07 -12.20
C LEU A 84 6.82 -25.33 -12.45
N THR A 85 6.14 -26.43 -12.81
CA THR A 85 6.77 -27.60 -13.41
C THR A 85 6.97 -27.34 -14.90
N LEU A 86 8.23 -27.23 -15.31
CA LEU A 86 8.60 -26.95 -16.70
C LEU A 86 8.91 -28.26 -17.45
N SER A 87 8.33 -28.43 -18.64
CA SER A 87 8.68 -29.51 -19.57
C SER A 87 9.43 -28.96 -20.79
N GLY A 88 10.28 -29.79 -21.40
CA GLY A 88 11.05 -29.38 -22.58
C GLY A 88 12.06 -28.27 -22.29
N SER A 89 12.37 -27.45 -23.30
CA SER A 89 13.40 -26.42 -23.21
C SER A 89 12.82 -25.05 -22.83
N TRP A 90 13.21 -24.58 -21.65
CA TRP A 90 12.99 -23.22 -21.17
C TRP A 90 14.33 -22.57 -20.84
N ALA A 91 14.49 -21.31 -21.23
CA ALA A 91 15.64 -20.49 -20.84
C ALA A 91 15.22 -19.54 -19.71
N GLN A 92 15.89 -19.63 -18.57
CA GLN A 92 15.71 -18.69 -17.47
C GLN A 92 16.62 -17.47 -17.69
N MET A 93 16.00 -16.30 -17.85
CA MET A 93 16.71 -15.10 -18.32
C MET A 93 17.25 -14.31 -17.13
N GLN A 94 18.59 -14.21 -17.04
CA GLN A 94 19.25 -13.34 -16.06
C GLN A 94 19.22 -11.88 -16.51
N SER A 95 19.55 -11.62 -17.77
CA SER A 95 19.43 -10.32 -18.42
C SER A 95 18.85 -10.49 -19.82
N SER A 96 18.27 -9.43 -20.38
CA SER A 96 17.86 -9.42 -21.79
C SER A 96 19.01 -9.31 -22.80
N GLY A 97 20.25 -9.12 -22.33
CA GLY A 97 21.40 -8.85 -23.20
C GLY A 97 21.44 -7.44 -23.82
N SER A 98 20.52 -6.53 -23.51
CA SER A 98 20.46 -5.18 -24.13
C SER A 98 21.37 -4.12 -23.49
N GLY A 99 22.12 -4.46 -22.43
CA GLY A 99 23.11 -3.57 -21.81
C GLY A 99 22.55 -2.40 -20.98
N LEU A 100 21.24 -2.15 -20.96
CA LEU A 100 20.60 -1.10 -20.15
C LEU A 100 20.20 -1.64 -18.77
N GLN A 101 20.44 -0.88 -17.70
CA GLN A 101 20.06 -1.25 -16.31
C GLN A 101 18.57 -1.64 -16.19
N GLY A 102 17.68 -0.98 -16.95
CA GLY A 102 16.26 -1.28 -17.00
C GLY A 102 15.91 -2.65 -17.60
N SER A 103 16.86 -3.35 -18.22
CA SER A 103 16.61 -4.57 -19.01
C SER A 103 16.93 -5.90 -18.29
N TYR A 104 17.21 -5.80 -17.00
CA TYR A 104 17.47 -6.94 -16.13
C TYR A 104 16.17 -7.58 -15.56
N THR A 105 15.75 -8.72 -16.12
CA THR A 105 14.56 -9.50 -15.68
C THR A 105 14.78 -10.24 -14.37
N GLY A 106 16.03 -10.31 -13.89
CA GLY A 106 16.35 -10.75 -12.54
C GLY A 106 15.96 -12.18 -12.22
N ASN A 107 15.99 -13.08 -13.22
CA ASN A 107 15.62 -14.50 -13.08
C ASN A 107 14.15 -14.78 -12.76
N ARG A 108 13.28 -13.77 -12.85
CA ARG A 108 11.85 -13.87 -12.53
C ARG A 108 11.00 -14.38 -13.68
N ALA A 109 11.62 -14.75 -14.79
CA ALA A 109 10.91 -15.18 -15.98
C ALA A 109 11.61 -16.35 -16.68
N VAL A 110 10.80 -17.23 -17.24
CA VAL A 110 11.23 -18.32 -18.13
C VAL A 110 10.72 -18.06 -19.53
N SER A 111 11.58 -18.33 -20.50
CA SER A 111 11.31 -18.04 -21.90
C SER A 111 11.41 -19.26 -22.79
N THR A 112 10.58 -19.29 -23.82
CA THR A 112 10.64 -20.28 -24.89
C THR A 112 10.11 -19.69 -26.19
N SER A 113 10.62 -20.17 -27.31
CA SER A 113 10.08 -19.89 -28.65
C SER A 113 9.53 -21.15 -29.33
N SER A 114 9.62 -22.30 -28.65
CA SER A 114 9.11 -23.58 -29.13
C SER A 114 7.68 -23.82 -28.65
N GLN A 115 6.88 -24.53 -29.44
CA GLN A 115 5.48 -24.87 -29.14
C GLN A 115 5.31 -26.14 -28.29
N THR A 116 6.35 -26.97 -28.19
CA THR A 116 6.30 -28.23 -27.42
C THR A 116 6.42 -28.04 -25.89
N PRO A 117 7.28 -27.13 -25.37
CA PRO A 117 7.44 -26.92 -23.93
C PRO A 117 6.16 -26.43 -23.27
N THR A 118 5.92 -26.91 -22.04
CA THR A 118 4.82 -26.46 -21.18
C THR A 118 5.35 -25.96 -19.84
N ALA A 119 4.64 -25.02 -19.25
CA ALA A 119 4.80 -24.62 -17.86
C ALA A 119 3.49 -24.93 -17.11
N THR A 120 3.54 -25.78 -16.10
CA THR A 120 2.36 -26.28 -15.41
C THR A 120 2.41 -25.95 -13.92
N VAL A 121 1.27 -25.57 -13.33
CA VAL A 121 1.16 -25.36 -11.88
C VAL A 121 -0.22 -25.72 -11.37
N THR A 122 -0.27 -26.31 -10.17
CA THR A 122 -1.51 -26.51 -9.44
C THR A 122 -1.78 -25.29 -8.57
N VAL A 123 -2.92 -24.63 -8.83
CA VAL A 123 -3.46 -23.58 -7.99
C VAL A 123 -4.59 -24.15 -7.14
N ASP A 124 -4.81 -23.62 -5.94
CA ASP A 124 -5.87 -24.10 -5.05
C ASP A 124 -6.34 -22.98 -4.13
N ARG A 125 -7.67 -22.88 -3.96
CA ARG A 125 -8.31 -21.98 -3.01
C ARG A 125 -9.75 -22.42 -2.76
N ALA A 126 -10.13 -22.51 -1.48
CA ALA A 126 -11.44 -23.01 -1.07
C ALA A 126 -12.61 -22.05 -1.38
N VAL A 127 -12.33 -20.76 -1.56
CA VAL A 127 -13.31 -19.74 -1.91
C VAL A 127 -13.17 -19.34 -3.39
N PRO A 128 -14.20 -18.77 -4.02
CA PRO A 128 -14.14 -18.36 -5.42
C PRO A 128 -12.93 -17.49 -5.75
N TYR A 129 -12.34 -17.72 -6.93
CA TYR A 129 -11.22 -16.95 -7.42
C TYR A 129 -11.22 -16.78 -8.94
N ASP A 130 -10.68 -15.64 -9.33
CA ASP A 130 -10.22 -15.37 -10.69
C ASP A 130 -8.74 -15.80 -10.84
N LEU A 131 -8.30 -16.04 -12.07
CA LEU A 131 -6.98 -16.52 -12.44
C LEU A 131 -6.29 -15.59 -13.44
N TRP A 132 -5.03 -15.29 -13.18
CA TRP A 132 -4.18 -14.44 -14.02
C TRP A 132 -2.90 -15.14 -14.43
N VAL A 133 -2.44 -14.83 -15.64
CA VAL A 133 -1.10 -15.18 -16.13
C VAL A 133 -0.26 -13.92 -16.17
N TYR A 134 0.91 -13.96 -15.53
CA TYR A 134 1.88 -12.87 -15.51
C TYR A 134 3.01 -13.15 -16.51
N PHE A 135 3.39 -12.14 -17.27
CA PHE A 135 4.38 -12.27 -18.33
C PHE A 135 5.16 -10.97 -18.56
N THR A 136 6.32 -11.11 -19.19
CA THR A 136 7.06 -9.99 -19.77
C THR A 136 6.66 -9.85 -21.24
N GLY A 137 6.07 -8.71 -21.60
CA GLY A 137 5.73 -8.37 -22.98
C GLY A 137 6.98 -8.16 -23.83
N ARG A 138 6.95 -8.65 -25.07
CA ARG A 138 8.06 -8.58 -26.03
C ARG A 138 7.59 -8.02 -27.37
N THR A 139 8.45 -7.32 -28.09
CA THR A 139 8.15 -6.96 -29.49
C THR A 139 8.07 -8.19 -30.39
N SER A 140 8.75 -9.27 -29.99
CA SER A 140 8.68 -10.59 -30.61
C SER A 140 7.69 -11.55 -29.92
N GLY A 141 6.74 -11.03 -29.10
CA GLY A 141 5.82 -11.84 -28.32
C GLY A 141 4.89 -12.70 -29.18
N GLY A 142 4.62 -13.93 -28.76
CA GLY A 142 3.70 -14.87 -29.42
C GLY A 142 2.39 -15.07 -28.69
N TYR A 143 1.59 -16.05 -29.12
CA TYR A 143 0.36 -16.42 -28.42
C TYR A 143 0.67 -17.34 -27.24
N CYS A 144 0.24 -16.97 -26.04
CA CYS A 144 0.24 -17.85 -24.88
C CYS A 144 -1.08 -18.61 -24.84
N ARG A 145 -1.02 -19.93 -25.12
CA ARG A 145 -2.14 -20.84 -24.96
C ARG A 145 -2.27 -21.24 -23.50
N VAL A 146 -3.50 -21.22 -23.01
CA VAL A 146 -3.85 -21.57 -21.62
C VAL A 146 -4.80 -22.75 -21.62
N THR A 147 -4.55 -23.74 -20.78
CA THR A 147 -5.51 -24.80 -20.46
C THR A 147 -5.64 -24.95 -18.95
N ILE A 148 -6.83 -25.27 -18.47
CA ILE A 148 -7.15 -25.55 -17.07
C ILE A 148 -7.72 -26.96 -17.01
N ASP A 149 -7.15 -27.81 -16.17
CA ASP A 149 -7.48 -29.24 -16.03
C ASP A 149 -7.44 -30.01 -17.36
N GLY A 150 -6.48 -29.64 -18.23
CA GLY A 150 -6.30 -30.25 -19.55
C GLY A 150 -7.29 -29.79 -20.62
N ALA A 151 -8.23 -28.89 -20.31
CA ALA A 151 -9.23 -28.37 -21.23
C ALA A 151 -9.24 -26.83 -21.29
N GLN A 152 -10.11 -26.24 -22.13
CA GLN A 152 -10.28 -24.77 -22.25
C GLN A 152 -11.68 -24.29 -21.88
N ASP A 153 -12.51 -25.17 -21.32
CA ASP A 153 -13.88 -24.83 -20.92
C ASP A 153 -13.87 -23.81 -19.77
N LEU A 154 -12.96 -24.00 -18.82
CA LEU A 154 -12.76 -23.12 -17.66
C LEU A 154 -11.97 -21.84 -17.97
N VAL A 155 -11.36 -21.73 -19.15
CA VAL A 155 -10.69 -20.51 -19.60
C VAL A 155 -11.76 -19.57 -20.17
N ASN A 156 -12.40 -18.75 -19.35
CA ASN A 156 -13.61 -17.99 -19.74
C ASN A 156 -13.38 -16.48 -19.90
N GLU A 157 -12.19 -15.95 -19.60
CA GLU A 157 -11.90 -14.50 -19.68
C GLU A 157 -11.11 -14.11 -20.95
N ILE A 158 -10.70 -15.09 -21.75
CA ILE A 158 -10.01 -14.88 -23.03
C ILE A 158 -10.66 -15.72 -24.14
N ALA A 159 -10.54 -15.25 -25.37
CA ALA A 159 -11.11 -15.89 -26.55
C ALA A 159 -10.03 -16.56 -27.41
N ASP A 160 -10.44 -17.08 -28.57
CA ASP A 160 -9.53 -17.39 -29.67
C ASP A 160 -9.23 -16.10 -30.46
N PRO A 161 -8.02 -15.51 -30.31
CA PRO A 161 -7.75 -14.17 -30.82
C PRO A 161 -7.53 -14.12 -32.34
N ALA A 162 -7.34 -15.26 -33.01
CA ALA A 162 -6.97 -15.31 -34.43
C ALA A 162 -7.52 -16.53 -35.19
N GLY A 163 -8.55 -17.20 -34.66
CA GLY A 163 -9.07 -18.43 -35.26
C GLY A 163 -8.08 -19.60 -35.19
N LEU A 164 -7.25 -19.62 -34.13
CA LEU A 164 -6.22 -20.62 -33.86
C LEU A 164 -6.81 -22.00 -33.51
N GLY A 165 -8.10 -22.08 -33.18
CA GLY A 165 -8.77 -23.27 -32.70
C GLY A 165 -8.59 -23.51 -31.19
N PHE A 166 -8.06 -22.52 -30.46
CA PHE A 166 -7.89 -22.56 -29.02
C PHE A 166 -7.87 -21.15 -28.42
N LYS A 167 -8.22 -21.04 -27.13
CA LYS A 167 -8.16 -19.79 -26.38
C LYS A 167 -6.72 -19.44 -26.02
N ALA A 168 -6.34 -18.20 -26.30
CA ALA A 168 -4.99 -17.68 -26.07
C ALA A 168 -4.99 -16.16 -25.97
N PHE A 169 -3.91 -15.59 -25.45
CA PHE A 169 -3.68 -14.14 -25.51
C PHE A 169 -2.30 -13.86 -26.11
N SER A 170 -2.16 -12.70 -26.76
CA SER A 170 -0.86 -12.27 -27.29
C SER A 170 0.02 -11.73 -26.16
N THR A 171 1.28 -12.17 -26.10
CA THR A 171 2.32 -11.56 -25.24
C THR A 171 3.07 -10.42 -25.93
N TYR A 172 2.61 -10.02 -27.12
CA TYR A 172 3.17 -8.87 -27.83
C TYR A 172 3.03 -7.59 -27.01
N SER A 173 4.10 -6.79 -27.01
CA SER A 173 4.10 -5.42 -26.52
C SER A 173 4.91 -4.55 -27.49
N VAL A 174 4.45 -3.33 -27.75
CA VAL A 174 5.18 -2.34 -28.57
C VAL A 174 6.52 -1.95 -27.94
N THR A 175 6.60 -2.03 -26.61
CA THR A 175 7.83 -1.86 -25.84
C THR A 175 8.39 -3.24 -25.50
N ASP A 176 9.63 -3.50 -25.91
CA ASP A 176 10.30 -4.75 -25.58
C ASP A 176 10.63 -4.82 -24.08
N LEU A 177 10.51 -6.01 -23.49
CA LEU A 177 10.69 -6.25 -22.06
C LEU A 177 9.75 -5.44 -21.15
N ASN A 178 8.52 -5.21 -21.61
CA ASN A 178 7.48 -4.60 -20.79
C ASN A 178 7.06 -5.58 -19.69
N ARG A 179 7.61 -5.43 -18.48
CA ARG A 179 7.50 -6.44 -17.40
C ARG A 179 6.15 -6.41 -16.69
N ARG A 180 5.88 -7.45 -15.90
CA ARG A 180 4.76 -7.50 -14.94
C ARG A 180 3.41 -7.26 -15.60
N GLN A 181 3.28 -7.67 -16.85
CA GLN A 181 2.00 -7.66 -17.52
C GLN A 181 1.17 -8.81 -16.95
N ALA A 182 -0.14 -8.61 -16.89
CA ALA A 182 -1.07 -9.61 -16.39
C ALA A 182 -2.30 -9.66 -17.30
N VAL A 183 -2.77 -10.87 -17.59
CA VAL A 183 -4.03 -11.11 -18.29
C VAL A 183 -4.87 -12.03 -17.41
N LYS A 184 -6.12 -11.63 -17.16
CA LYS A 184 -7.11 -12.50 -16.52
C LYS A 184 -7.55 -13.53 -17.56
N VAL A 185 -7.49 -14.82 -17.22
CA VAL A 185 -7.80 -15.92 -18.15
C VAL A 185 -8.97 -16.77 -17.69
N ALA A 186 -9.31 -16.71 -16.40
CA ALA A 186 -10.51 -17.34 -15.87
C ALA A 186 -11.11 -16.57 -14.69
N SER A 187 -12.40 -16.74 -14.47
CA SER A 187 -13.18 -16.18 -13.36
C SER A 187 -14.12 -17.21 -12.75
N GLY A 188 -14.39 -17.07 -11.45
CA GLY A 188 -15.35 -17.90 -10.72
C GLY A 188 -14.92 -19.35 -10.47
N LEU A 189 -13.61 -19.64 -10.51
CA LEU A 189 -13.07 -20.96 -10.17
C LEU A 189 -13.15 -21.22 -8.66
N THR A 190 -13.16 -22.48 -8.23
CA THR A 190 -13.12 -22.85 -6.80
C THR A 190 -12.47 -24.21 -6.65
N GLY A 191 -11.63 -24.37 -5.62
CA GLY A 191 -10.86 -25.59 -5.38
C GLY A 191 -9.57 -25.65 -6.20
N SER A 192 -9.08 -26.86 -6.39
CA SER A 192 -7.79 -27.14 -6.99
C SER A 192 -7.90 -27.31 -8.50
N HIS A 193 -7.03 -26.62 -9.24
CA HIS A 193 -6.97 -26.65 -10.70
C HIS A 193 -5.53 -26.72 -11.20
N VAL A 194 -5.30 -27.50 -12.25
CA VAL A 194 -4.01 -27.58 -12.95
C VAL A 194 -4.01 -26.62 -14.12
N VAL A 195 -3.17 -25.59 -14.04
CA VAL A 195 -2.98 -24.59 -15.11
C VAL A 195 -1.79 -25.00 -15.94
N THR A 196 -1.96 -25.06 -17.26
CA THR A 196 -0.87 -25.30 -18.20
C THR A 196 -0.77 -24.17 -19.22
N LEU A 197 0.43 -23.62 -19.33
CA LEU A 197 0.80 -22.56 -20.26
C LEU A 197 1.74 -23.12 -21.33
N SER A 198 1.49 -22.78 -22.59
CA SER A 198 2.32 -23.19 -23.72
C SER A 198 2.34 -22.13 -24.81
N ASN A 199 3.31 -22.22 -25.70
CA ASN A 199 3.40 -21.36 -26.86
C ASN A 199 2.45 -21.84 -27.95
N GLY A 200 1.41 -21.03 -28.20
CA GLY A 200 0.41 -21.23 -29.24
C GLY A 200 0.85 -20.79 -30.63
N GLY A 201 2.10 -20.38 -30.81
CA GLY A 201 2.64 -19.97 -32.11
C GLY A 201 2.74 -18.45 -32.30
N ALA A 202 2.91 -18.05 -33.55
CA ALA A 202 3.27 -16.67 -33.88
C ALA A 202 2.09 -15.70 -33.77
N ALA A 203 2.30 -14.55 -33.14
CA ALA A 203 1.33 -13.44 -33.12
C ALA A 203 1.66 -12.36 -34.17
N SER A 204 0.63 -11.65 -34.64
CA SER A 204 0.77 -10.50 -35.54
C SER A 204 -0.01 -9.29 -35.00
N PRO A 205 0.65 -8.15 -34.71
CA PRO A 205 2.10 -7.97 -34.64
C PRO A 205 2.75 -8.87 -33.57
N GLY A 206 4.04 -9.17 -33.74
CA GLY A 206 4.78 -9.98 -32.76
C GLY A 206 5.74 -10.98 -33.38
N GLY A 207 5.85 -12.13 -32.73
CA GLY A 207 6.72 -13.23 -33.09
C GLY A 207 6.30 -14.49 -32.34
N THR A 208 7.25 -15.32 -31.95
CA THR A 208 6.99 -16.61 -31.29
C THR A 208 7.47 -16.66 -29.85
N ALA A 209 7.96 -15.56 -29.28
CA ALA A 209 8.55 -15.62 -27.95
C ALA A 209 7.47 -15.61 -26.85
N LEU A 210 7.57 -16.53 -25.89
CA LEU A 210 6.90 -16.43 -24.61
C LEU A 210 7.92 -16.11 -23.52
N MET A 211 7.51 -15.28 -22.56
CA MET A 211 8.30 -14.97 -21.37
C MET A 211 7.35 -14.91 -20.16
N LEU A 212 7.22 -16.03 -19.47
CA LEU A 212 6.28 -16.23 -18.36
C LEU A 212 6.95 -15.88 -17.04
N GLU A 213 6.23 -15.16 -16.17
CA GLU A 213 6.72 -14.72 -14.86
C GLU A 213 6.05 -15.48 -13.71
N ALA A 214 4.73 -15.64 -13.75
CA ALA A 214 3.97 -16.29 -12.70
C ALA A 214 2.55 -16.68 -13.16
N VAL A 215 1.88 -17.48 -12.35
CA VAL A 215 0.42 -17.58 -12.31
C VAL A 215 -0.05 -16.97 -11.01
N GLY A 216 -1.17 -16.25 -11.01
CA GLY A 216 -1.77 -15.76 -9.78
C GLY A 216 -3.27 -16.05 -9.73
N ILE A 217 -3.78 -16.20 -8.52
CA ILE A 217 -5.22 -16.28 -8.26
C ILE A 217 -5.64 -15.18 -7.28
N SER A 218 -6.94 -14.94 -7.16
CA SER A 218 -7.47 -13.95 -6.20
C SER A 218 -6.97 -14.27 -4.78
N GLY A 219 -6.61 -13.25 -4.01
CA GLY A 219 -6.03 -13.41 -2.68
C GLY A 219 -6.75 -12.62 -1.59
N ALA A 220 -6.48 -12.98 -0.34
CA ALA A 220 -6.79 -12.26 0.90
C ALA A 220 -5.56 -12.32 1.82
N LEU A 221 -5.40 -11.42 2.80
CA LEU A 221 -4.16 -11.33 3.58
C LEU A 221 -3.80 -12.63 4.32
N ASN A 222 -4.81 -13.43 4.67
CA ASN A 222 -4.64 -14.72 5.32
C ASN A 222 -4.24 -15.86 4.38
N ASP A 223 -4.16 -15.61 3.07
CA ASP A 223 -3.72 -16.62 2.12
C ASP A 223 -2.19 -16.77 2.12
N PRO A 224 -1.66 -17.99 1.87
CA PRO A 224 -0.25 -18.32 2.13
C PRO A 224 0.74 -17.70 1.13
N ARG A 225 0.27 -17.16 0.00
CA ARG A 225 1.13 -16.72 -1.12
C ARG A 225 0.94 -15.25 -1.49
N ILE A 226 0.45 -14.43 -0.56
CA ILE A 226 0.31 -12.97 -0.77
C ILE A 226 1.68 -12.28 -0.85
N LEU A 227 2.64 -12.75 -0.05
CA LEU A 227 4.02 -12.29 -0.07
C LEU A 227 4.97 -13.48 -0.22
N PRO A 228 6.20 -13.26 -0.74
CA PRO A 228 7.22 -14.30 -0.73
C PRO A 228 7.48 -14.85 0.68
N PRO A 229 7.92 -16.11 0.80
CA PRO A 229 8.22 -16.69 2.11
C PRO A 229 9.41 -16.03 2.80
N SER A 230 9.51 -16.17 4.12
CA SER A 230 10.69 -15.71 4.86
C SER A 230 11.95 -16.44 4.40
N TRP A 231 13.08 -15.73 4.32
CA TRP A 231 14.40 -16.34 4.09
C TRP A 231 14.75 -17.26 5.26
N VAL A 232 15.35 -18.41 4.95
CA VAL A 232 15.75 -19.43 5.91
C VAL A 232 17.24 -19.74 5.70
N PRO A 233 18.06 -19.83 6.77
CA PRO A 233 19.48 -20.18 6.65
C PRO A 233 19.66 -21.62 6.19
N ALA A 234 20.81 -21.92 5.59
CA ALA A 234 21.19 -23.28 5.16
C ALA A 234 20.11 -23.99 4.31
N THR A 235 19.33 -23.21 3.54
CA THR A 235 18.20 -23.70 2.75
C THR A 235 18.57 -23.69 1.28
N ALA A 236 18.26 -24.79 0.59
CA ALA A 236 18.46 -24.87 -0.84
C ALA A 236 17.43 -23.96 -1.55
N TYR A 237 17.94 -23.01 -2.32
CA TYR A 237 17.17 -22.13 -3.18
C TYR A 237 17.54 -22.38 -4.64
N ALA A 238 16.53 -22.39 -5.49
CA ALA A 238 16.69 -22.31 -6.92
C ALA A 238 16.82 -20.85 -7.37
N MET A 239 17.49 -20.65 -8.49
CA MET A 239 17.53 -19.36 -9.17
C MET A 239 16.09 -18.89 -9.44
N GLY A 240 15.79 -17.63 -9.11
CA GLY A 240 14.45 -17.06 -9.25
C GLY A 240 13.53 -17.27 -8.04
N ASP A 241 13.95 -18.05 -7.04
CA ASP A 241 13.22 -18.12 -5.76
C ASP A 241 13.15 -16.74 -5.14
N GLU A 242 11.94 -16.35 -4.74
CA GLU A 242 11.68 -15.10 -4.04
C GLU A 242 11.51 -15.39 -2.56
N VAL A 243 12.14 -14.55 -1.72
CA VAL A 243 12.01 -14.60 -0.26
C VAL A 243 11.92 -13.18 0.28
N GLN A 244 11.67 -13.05 1.57
CA GLN A 244 11.76 -11.77 2.27
C GLN A 244 12.57 -11.87 3.56
N HIS A 245 13.23 -10.78 3.92
CA HIS A 245 13.88 -10.63 5.21
C HIS A 245 13.94 -9.16 5.61
N GLY A 246 13.58 -8.83 6.86
CA GLY A 246 13.61 -7.46 7.36
C GLY A 246 12.79 -6.47 6.51
N GLY A 247 11.68 -6.93 5.92
CA GLY A 247 10.82 -6.12 5.06
C GLY A 247 11.35 -5.82 3.66
N VAL A 248 12.50 -6.41 3.28
CA VAL A 248 13.03 -6.37 1.91
C VAL A 248 12.71 -7.69 1.21
N PHE A 249 12.40 -7.62 -0.09
CA PHE A 249 12.16 -8.77 -0.93
C PHE A 249 13.42 -9.11 -1.69
N TYR A 250 13.80 -10.39 -1.70
CA TYR A 250 15.01 -10.86 -2.34
C TYR A 250 14.69 -11.92 -3.38
N THR A 251 15.47 -11.95 -4.46
CA THR A 251 15.43 -13.03 -5.45
C THR A 251 16.80 -13.68 -5.57
N ALA A 252 16.84 -15.01 -5.46
CA ALA A 252 18.06 -15.79 -5.61
C ALA A 252 18.58 -15.70 -7.05
N ARG A 253 19.88 -15.42 -7.21
CA ARG A 253 20.49 -15.25 -8.54
C ARG A 253 21.08 -16.51 -9.14
N ALA A 254 21.22 -17.56 -8.35
CA ALA A 254 21.75 -18.84 -8.75
C ALA A 254 21.13 -19.95 -7.90
N ASN A 255 21.26 -21.19 -8.36
CA ASN A 255 20.96 -22.35 -7.52
C ASN A 255 22.05 -22.51 -6.46
N GLY A 256 21.67 -22.76 -5.22
CA GLY A 256 22.61 -23.02 -4.14
C GLY A 256 21.95 -23.10 -2.78
N THR A 257 22.75 -23.13 -1.73
CA THR A 257 22.27 -23.14 -0.35
C THR A 257 22.57 -21.79 0.29
N SER A 258 21.58 -21.18 0.95
CA SER A 258 21.75 -19.89 1.63
C SER A 258 22.81 -19.94 2.74
N GLY A 259 23.40 -18.78 3.01
CA GLY A 259 24.37 -18.59 4.08
C GLY A 259 23.78 -18.72 5.50
N ALA A 260 24.60 -18.45 6.51
CA ALA A 260 24.17 -18.44 7.91
C ALA A 260 23.42 -17.15 8.30
N THR A 261 23.67 -16.06 7.58
CA THR A 261 23.09 -14.74 7.82
C THR A 261 22.28 -14.30 6.62
N ALA A 262 21.09 -13.76 6.84
CA ALA A 262 20.25 -13.26 5.76
C ALA A 262 20.86 -12.03 5.06
N PRO A 263 20.52 -11.77 3.79
CA PRO A 263 20.88 -10.52 3.12
C PRO A 263 20.19 -9.32 3.81
N THR A 264 20.88 -8.17 3.84
CA THR A 264 20.42 -6.94 4.54
C THR A 264 20.45 -5.68 3.66
N HIS A 265 20.91 -5.78 2.42
CA HIS A 265 20.94 -4.66 1.48
C HIS A 265 19.52 -4.33 0.98
N THR A 266 19.20 -3.05 0.92
CA THR A 266 17.87 -2.55 0.49
C THR A 266 17.77 -2.29 -1.01
N GLY A 267 18.82 -2.58 -1.77
CA GLY A 267 18.84 -2.38 -3.21
C GLY A 267 20.05 -3.01 -3.88
N GLY A 268 19.94 -3.28 -5.18
CA GLY A 268 21.02 -3.88 -5.96
C GLY A 268 21.21 -5.36 -5.64
N ILE A 269 22.46 -5.83 -5.73
CA ILE A 269 22.83 -7.23 -5.58
C ILE A 269 23.94 -7.34 -4.54
N ALA A 270 23.78 -8.26 -3.58
CA ALA A 270 24.83 -8.62 -2.64
C ALA A 270 24.70 -10.10 -2.23
N SER A 271 25.80 -10.64 -1.72
CA SER A 271 25.88 -12.04 -1.27
C SER A 271 25.46 -12.18 0.20
N ASP A 272 24.85 -13.30 0.55
CA ASP A 272 24.63 -13.74 1.94
C ASP A 272 25.81 -14.58 2.49
N GLY A 273 26.91 -14.64 1.75
CA GLY A 273 28.07 -15.49 2.01
C GLY A 273 28.08 -16.80 1.22
N ALA A 274 26.96 -17.20 0.61
CA ALA A 274 26.86 -18.40 -0.23
C ALA A 274 26.10 -18.17 -1.54
N LEU A 275 25.03 -17.37 -1.51
CA LEU A 275 24.20 -17.01 -2.65
C LEU A 275 24.17 -15.50 -2.86
N ASP A 276 24.11 -15.09 -4.13
CA ASP A 276 23.83 -13.71 -4.51
C ASP A 276 22.32 -13.45 -4.54
N TRP A 277 21.91 -12.37 -3.88
CA TRP A 277 20.53 -11.95 -3.76
C TRP A 277 20.33 -10.58 -4.38
N ARG A 278 19.32 -10.46 -5.26
CA ARG A 278 18.84 -9.15 -5.72
C ARG A 278 17.78 -8.64 -4.75
N ALA A 279 17.94 -7.42 -4.25
CA ALA A 279 16.93 -6.76 -3.43
C ALA A 279 15.93 -5.97 -4.28
N ASP A 280 14.66 -6.01 -3.89
CA ASP A 280 13.58 -5.16 -4.39
C ASP A 280 12.76 -4.59 -3.22
N ASN A 281 12.41 -3.32 -3.35
CA ASN A 281 11.70 -2.58 -2.31
C ASN A 281 10.19 -2.81 -2.29
N ARG A 282 9.63 -3.61 -3.20
CA ARG A 282 8.20 -3.96 -3.24
C ARG A 282 8.04 -5.42 -3.71
N PRO A 283 6.97 -6.11 -3.31
CA PRO A 283 6.65 -7.44 -3.85
C PRO A 283 6.48 -7.36 -5.36
N THR A 284 6.81 -8.44 -6.08
CA THR A 284 6.89 -8.40 -7.55
C THR A 284 5.52 -8.30 -8.24
N TYR A 285 4.46 -8.88 -7.68
CA TYR A 285 3.24 -9.22 -8.44
C TYR A 285 1.88 -8.69 -7.93
N PRO A 286 1.73 -8.00 -6.79
CA PRO A 286 0.52 -7.21 -6.56
C PRO A 286 0.53 -6.00 -7.50
N LYS A 287 -0.62 -5.73 -8.11
CA LYS A 287 -0.83 -4.42 -8.76
C LYS A 287 -0.94 -3.39 -7.64
N PHE A 288 -0.06 -2.41 -7.63
CA PHE A 288 -0.09 -1.31 -6.67
C PHE A 288 -0.45 0.00 -7.36
N VAL A 289 -1.19 0.84 -6.64
CA VAL A 289 -1.23 2.28 -6.88
C VAL A 289 -0.79 2.90 -5.57
N ALA A 290 0.27 3.66 -5.64
CA ALA A 290 0.63 4.51 -4.51
C ALA A 290 -0.43 5.60 -4.41
N VAL A 291 -0.88 5.84 -3.19
CA VAL A 291 -1.81 6.91 -2.84
C VAL A 291 -1.05 8.10 -2.26
N ASP A 292 0.11 7.82 -1.65
CA ASP A 292 0.81 8.78 -0.82
C ASP A 292 2.30 8.46 -0.70
N TYR A 293 3.12 9.51 -0.62
CA TYR A 293 4.54 9.47 -0.28
C TYR A 293 4.84 10.62 0.68
N ALA A 294 5.40 10.30 1.85
CA ALA A 294 5.71 11.21 2.96
C ALA A 294 4.49 12.00 3.45
N SER A 295 3.70 11.38 4.32
CA SER A 295 2.52 12.02 4.89
C SER A 295 2.55 11.88 6.39
N GLU A 296 2.74 12.97 7.08
CA GLU A 296 2.59 13.11 8.53
C GLU A 296 1.09 12.99 8.91
N ARG A 297 0.44 11.88 8.52
CA ARG A 297 -1.02 11.68 8.64
C ARG A 297 -1.50 11.82 10.06
N GLU A 298 -0.65 11.46 11.01
CA GLU A 298 -0.95 11.54 12.42
C GLU A 298 -1.08 13.00 12.87
N TYR A 299 -0.09 13.83 12.57
CA TYR A 299 -0.12 15.27 12.76
C TYR A 299 1.18 15.91 12.28
N ALA A 300 1.12 17.22 12.07
CA ALA A 300 2.29 18.09 12.05
C ALA A 300 1.98 19.41 12.75
N ALA A 301 2.99 20.05 13.31
CA ALA A 301 2.81 21.34 13.97
C ALA A 301 4.04 22.23 13.80
N GLU A 302 3.82 23.54 13.82
CA GLU A 302 4.87 24.53 14.02
C GLU A 302 4.52 25.40 15.22
N LEU A 303 5.51 25.59 16.08
CA LEU A 303 5.38 26.36 17.30
C LEU A 303 6.63 27.20 17.55
N ALA A 304 6.47 28.28 18.30
CA ALA A 304 7.57 29.11 18.75
C ALA A 304 7.65 29.17 20.28
N VAL A 305 8.86 29.10 20.82
CA VAL A 305 9.14 29.37 22.23
C VAL A 305 10.16 30.49 22.30
N ALA A 306 9.80 31.62 22.94
CA ALA A 306 10.65 32.81 23.02
C ALA A 306 11.19 33.29 21.65
N GLY A 307 10.39 33.12 20.59
CA GLY A 307 10.74 33.51 19.22
C GLY A 307 11.52 32.48 18.40
N ASN A 308 11.93 31.35 18.98
CA ASN A 308 12.55 30.25 18.23
C ASN A 308 11.49 29.28 17.71
N SER A 309 11.45 29.05 16.40
CA SER A 309 10.49 28.14 15.77
C SER A 309 10.98 26.68 15.79
N THR A 310 10.05 25.76 16.00
CA THR A 310 10.24 24.30 15.98
C THR A 310 9.10 23.67 15.18
N THR A 311 9.43 22.69 14.33
CA THR A 311 8.43 21.88 13.61
C THR A 311 8.43 20.46 14.17
N LEU A 312 7.23 19.87 14.28
CA LEU A 312 6.97 18.52 14.76
C LEU A 312 6.26 17.71 13.67
N GLY A 313 6.53 16.40 13.60
CA GLY A 313 5.98 15.52 12.56
C GLY A 313 6.63 14.13 12.49
N GLY A 314 7.33 13.71 13.55
CA GLY A 314 7.99 12.41 13.65
C GLY A 314 9.38 12.44 13.05
N GLN A 315 9.81 11.34 12.43
CA GLN A 315 11.16 11.19 11.83
C GLN A 315 11.54 12.33 10.87
N THR A 316 10.57 12.93 10.18
CA THR A 316 10.82 14.00 9.20
C THR A 316 11.46 15.22 9.84
N HIS A 317 11.03 15.58 11.06
CA HIS A 317 11.50 16.76 11.77
C HIS A 317 12.39 16.43 12.99
N GLY A 318 12.26 15.23 13.55
CA GLY A 318 13.18 14.69 14.55
C GLY A 318 13.06 15.30 15.96
N ASN A 319 11.97 16.00 16.25
CA ASN A 319 11.76 16.75 17.50
C ASN A 319 10.82 16.01 18.48
N GLU A 320 10.64 14.70 18.30
CA GLU A 320 9.78 13.84 19.12
C GLU A 320 10.54 12.59 19.58
N SER A 321 11.35 12.78 20.63
CA SER A 321 12.21 11.74 21.18
C SER A 321 11.37 10.62 21.79
N LEU A 322 11.65 9.38 21.40
CA LEU A 322 10.93 8.19 21.84
C LEU A 322 11.36 7.77 23.25
N ILE A 323 10.38 7.67 24.16
CA ILE A 323 10.58 7.12 25.50
C ILE A 323 10.28 5.62 25.51
N SER A 324 9.13 5.24 24.96
CA SER A 324 8.69 3.84 24.93
C SER A 324 7.74 3.58 23.77
N ARG A 325 7.73 2.32 23.33
CA ARG A 325 6.86 1.83 22.27
C ARG A 325 6.27 0.49 22.66
N SER A 326 4.96 0.35 22.48
CA SER A 326 4.24 -0.93 22.56
C SER A 326 3.53 -1.17 21.23
N ILE A 327 3.63 -2.40 20.72
CA ILE A 327 2.93 -2.84 19.52
C ILE A 327 2.16 -4.11 19.88
N LEU A 328 0.86 -4.07 19.70
CA LEU A 328 -0.04 -5.19 19.97
C LEU A 328 -0.77 -5.59 18.69
N VAL A 329 -0.91 -6.89 18.46
CA VAL A 329 -1.83 -7.47 17.48
C VAL A 329 -2.89 -8.24 18.26
N ASP A 330 -4.16 -7.85 18.11
CA ASP A 330 -5.29 -8.42 18.88
C ASP A 330 -5.04 -8.42 20.40
N GLY A 331 -4.41 -7.36 20.92
CA GLY A 331 -4.07 -7.20 22.34
C GLY A 331 -2.84 -7.99 22.81
N VAL A 332 -2.20 -8.77 21.94
CA VAL A 332 -0.99 -9.54 22.25
C VAL A 332 0.25 -8.79 21.77
N ALA A 333 1.28 -8.71 22.61
CA ALA A 333 2.55 -8.10 22.25
C ALA A 333 3.13 -8.71 20.98
N TRP A 334 3.37 -7.86 19.99
CA TRP A 334 3.86 -8.30 18.70
C TRP A 334 5.34 -8.65 18.79
N THR A 335 5.67 -9.82 18.27
CA THR A 335 7.04 -10.19 17.92
C THR A 335 7.07 -10.43 16.41
N PRO A 336 8.11 -9.94 15.71
CA PRO A 336 8.26 -10.19 14.29
C PRO A 336 8.11 -11.68 13.95
N ALA A 337 7.07 -12.01 13.20
CA ALA A 337 6.83 -13.38 12.79
C ALA A 337 7.82 -13.78 11.70
N GLN A 338 8.40 -14.98 11.84
CA GLN A 338 9.03 -15.71 10.72
C GLN A 338 8.06 -16.77 10.18
N GLY A 339 6.77 -16.42 10.08
CA GLY A 339 5.74 -17.27 9.50
C GLY A 339 5.92 -17.44 7.99
N ALA A 340 5.06 -18.25 7.36
CA ALA A 340 5.19 -18.66 5.96
C ALA A 340 5.31 -17.50 4.94
N ASN A 341 4.80 -16.31 5.26
CA ASN A 341 4.85 -15.11 4.43
C ASN A 341 5.25 -13.85 5.23
N GLY A 342 5.92 -14.00 6.38
CA GLY A 342 6.40 -12.88 7.21
C GLY A 342 5.33 -11.98 7.83
N LEU A 343 4.04 -12.30 7.66
CA LEU A 343 2.92 -11.53 8.19
C LEU A 343 2.46 -12.06 9.55
N THR A 344 2.21 -11.15 10.49
CA THR A 344 1.39 -11.42 11.67
C THR A 344 -0.02 -10.93 11.41
N LEU A 345 -0.96 -11.85 11.25
CA LEU A 345 -2.37 -11.55 11.00
C LEU A 345 -3.11 -11.25 12.30
N GLY A 346 -4.15 -10.44 12.19
CA GLY A 346 -5.08 -10.16 13.27
C GLY A 346 -6.32 -9.40 12.80
N SER A 347 -7.14 -8.99 13.76
CA SER A 347 -8.31 -8.14 13.54
C SER A 347 -8.07 -6.68 13.92
N ALA A 348 -7.08 -6.41 14.76
CA ALA A 348 -6.67 -5.08 15.15
C ALA A 348 -5.17 -4.99 15.46
N ILE A 349 -4.56 -3.84 15.13
CA ILE A 349 -3.23 -3.44 15.60
C ILE A 349 -3.39 -2.22 16.51
N ALA A 350 -2.70 -2.24 17.65
CA ALA A 350 -2.52 -1.06 18.49
C ALA A 350 -1.03 -0.73 18.59
N ILE A 351 -0.64 0.50 18.25
CA ILE A 351 0.73 1.00 18.43
C ILE A 351 0.66 2.20 19.37
N THR A 352 1.25 2.08 20.55
CA THR A 352 1.37 3.18 21.51
C THR A 352 2.82 3.63 21.57
N GLU A 353 3.07 4.90 21.28
CA GLU A 353 4.37 5.54 21.44
C GLU A 353 4.24 6.68 22.46
N ASN A 354 5.08 6.63 23.51
CA ASN A 354 5.25 7.75 24.41
C ASN A 354 6.53 8.49 24.00
N THR A 355 6.43 9.80 23.83
CA THR A 355 7.52 10.66 23.37
C THR A 355 7.60 11.93 24.20
N THR A 356 8.78 12.54 24.24
CA THR A 356 8.92 13.93 24.64
C THR A 356 8.92 14.80 23.39
N TRP A 357 8.00 15.76 23.31
CA TRP A 357 8.05 16.82 22.30
C TRP A 357 9.09 17.83 22.75
N GLN A 358 10.04 18.14 21.88
CA GLN A 358 11.20 18.97 22.20
C GLN A 358 11.34 20.11 21.21
N ARG A 359 12.01 21.17 21.66
CA ARG A 359 12.39 22.28 20.78
C ARG A 359 13.62 21.89 19.96
N ALA A 360 13.75 22.46 18.77
CA ALA A 360 14.91 22.24 17.91
C ALA A 360 16.23 22.69 18.58
N GLU A 361 16.20 23.75 19.40
CA GLU A 361 17.34 24.20 20.21
C GLU A 361 17.52 23.44 21.55
N GLY A 362 16.67 22.45 21.81
CA GLY A 362 16.67 21.64 23.03
C GLY A 362 15.71 22.12 24.11
N GLY A 363 15.36 21.20 25.03
CA GLY A 363 14.39 21.41 26.10
C GLY A 363 12.97 21.02 25.70
N ASP A 364 12.20 20.63 26.71
CA ASP A 364 10.92 19.96 26.51
C ASP A 364 9.77 20.97 26.32
N ILE A 365 8.79 20.55 25.53
CA ILE A 365 7.48 21.19 25.37
C ILE A 365 6.47 20.42 26.23
N GLY A 366 6.46 19.10 26.11
CA GLY A 366 5.54 18.24 26.83
C GLY A 366 5.75 16.76 26.57
N GLU A 367 5.03 15.96 27.34
CA GLU A 367 5.01 14.50 27.25
C GLU A 367 3.80 14.06 26.43
N CYS A 368 4.06 13.39 25.31
CA CYS A 368 3.06 13.00 24.33
C CYS A 368 2.86 11.49 24.34
N GLN A 369 1.61 11.07 24.24
CA GLN A 369 1.23 9.72 23.85
C GLN A 369 0.53 9.77 22.49
N LEU A 370 1.05 9.00 21.54
CA LEU A 370 0.40 8.70 20.27
C LEU A 370 -0.06 7.24 20.28
N LEU A 371 -1.37 7.03 20.18
CA LEU A 371 -1.99 5.71 20.00
C LEU A 371 -2.50 5.59 18.57
N ARG A 372 -2.02 4.59 17.83
CA ARG A 372 -2.58 4.16 16.54
C ARG A 372 -3.46 2.93 16.76
N LEU A 373 -4.72 3.00 16.38
CA LEU A 373 -5.66 1.88 16.35
C LEU A 373 -6.00 1.57 14.90
N ILE A 374 -5.58 0.41 14.41
CA ILE A 374 -5.79 0.01 13.02
C ILE A 374 -6.67 -1.23 12.99
N THR A 375 -7.73 -1.17 12.20
CA THR A 375 -8.65 -2.27 11.89
C THR A 375 -8.80 -2.38 10.37
N PRO A 376 -9.47 -3.42 9.84
CA PRO A 376 -9.69 -3.52 8.39
C PRO A 376 -10.37 -2.26 7.84
N GLY A 377 -9.70 -1.61 6.88
CA GLY A 377 -10.15 -0.40 6.20
C GLY A 377 -10.12 0.88 7.03
N GLU A 378 -9.61 0.86 8.27
CA GLU A 378 -9.63 2.04 9.14
C GLU A 378 -8.38 2.17 10.02
N THR A 379 -7.83 3.38 10.07
CA THR A 379 -6.76 3.77 10.99
C THR A 379 -7.23 4.99 11.78
N CYS A 380 -7.20 4.89 13.12
CA CYS A 380 -7.43 6.00 14.02
C CYS A 380 -6.13 6.33 14.77
N HIS A 381 -5.84 7.61 14.92
CA HIS A 381 -4.76 8.14 15.74
C HIS A 381 -5.38 8.95 16.87
N GLU A 382 -4.96 8.70 18.10
CA GLU A 382 -5.27 9.51 19.27
C GLU A 382 -3.97 10.10 19.81
N VAL A 383 -3.94 11.41 20.01
CA VAL A 383 -2.78 12.15 20.48
C VAL A 383 -3.17 12.87 21.76
N THR A 384 -2.41 12.64 22.83
CA THR A 384 -2.52 13.38 24.07
C THR A 384 -1.15 13.90 24.47
N LEU A 385 -1.00 15.21 24.56
CA LEU A 385 0.21 15.90 25.01
C LEU A 385 -0.09 16.64 26.32
N ASN A 386 0.72 16.39 27.34
CA ASN A 386 0.68 17.11 28.60
C ASN A 386 1.83 18.11 28.65
N GLY A 387 1.52 19.39 28.83
CA GLY A 387 2.52 20.45 28.84
C GLY A 387 3.38 20.40 30.09
N THR A 388 4.69 20.30 29.90
CA THR A 388 5.69 20.30 30.98
C THR A 388 6.70 21.43 30.84
N GLY A 389 6.79 22.03 29.65
CA GLY A 389 7.78 23.02 29.27
C GLY A 389 7.33 24.47 29.36
N ALA A 390 8.14 25.34 28.76
CA ALA A 390 7.81 26.75 28.57
C ALA A 390 6.59 26.91 27.65
N THR A 391 5.87 28.02 27.79
CA THR A 391 4.76 28.35 26.89
C THR A 391 5.25 28.42 25.44
N ALA A 392 4.61 27.61 24.61
CA ALA A 392 4.77 27.55 23.17
C ALA A 392 3.57 28.20 22.48
N ASP A 393 3.84 29.03 21.50
CA ASP A 393 2.83 29.62 20.62
C ASP A 393 2.80 28.81 19.32
N PHE A 394 1.75 28.03 19.13
CA PHE A 394 1.52 27.26 17.90
C PHE A 394 1.09 28.21 16.79
N ALA A 395 1.85 28.22 15.70
CA ALA A 395 1.47 28.92 14.48
C ALA A 395 0.39 28.14 13.72
N TRP A 396 0.51 26.82 13.71
CA TRP A 396 -0.46 25.90 13.14
C TRP A 396 -0.31 24.49 13.74
N LEU A 397 -1.41 23.74 13.74
CA LEU A 397 -1.46 22.31 14.05
C LEU A 397 -2.36 21.62 13.03
N TYR A 398 -1.79 20.75 12.22
CA TYR A 398 -2.55 19.85 11.36
C TYR A 398 -2.85 18.58 12.15
N ALA A 399 -4.09 18.45 12.59
CA ALA A 399 -4.57 17.32 13.38
C ALA A 399 -4.87 16.08 12.53
N GLY A 400 -4.91 16.20 11.20
CA GLY A 400 -5.04 15.10 10.26
C GLY A 400 -4.79 15.54 8.81
N MET A 401 -4.31 14.62 7.97
CA MET A 401 -3.98 14.91 6.57
C MET A 401 -4.42 13.80 5.62
N ALA A 402 -4.99 14.18 4.47
CA ALA A 402 -5.38 13.24 3.43
C ALA A 402 -4.65 13.58 2.12
N PRO A 403 -3.88 12.66 1.52
CA PRO A 403 -3.31 12.86 0.20
C PRO A 403 -4.40 12.85 -0.88
N ILE A 404 -4.23 13.64 -1.94
CA ILE A 404 -5.14 13.64 -3.10
C ILE A 404 -4.44 13.23 -4.42
N VAL A 405 -3.12 13.27 -4.47
CA VAL A 405 -2.31 12.87 -5.64
C VAL A 405 -1.19 11.92 -5.23
N HIS A 406 -0.78 11.06 -6.15
CA HIS A 406 0.46 10.32 -6.03
C HIS A 406 1.54 10.92 -6.92
N TRP A 407 2.72 11.07 -6.33
CA TRP A 407 3.94 11.51 -6.98
C TRP A 407 5.04 10.46 -6.76
N ASP A 408 5.63 9.93 -7.83
CA ASP A 408 6.71 8.94 -7.74
C ASP A 408 8.12 9.54 -7.84
N GLY A 409 8.22 10.87 -7.75
CA GLY A 409 9.47 11.63 -7.90
C GLY A 409 9.67 12.16 -9.32
N GLU A 410 9.06 11.55 -10.34
CA GLU A 410 9.23 11.93 -11.75
C GLU A 410 7.90 12.23 -12.45
N SER A 411 6.79 11.64 -11.99
CA SER A 411 5.48 11.73 -12.62
C SER A 411 4.35 11.85 -11.59
N LYS A 412 3.31 12.61 -11.98
CA LYS A 412 2.04 12.72 -11.27
C LYS A 412 1.09 11.63 -11.76
N SER A 413 0.40 11.00 -10.83
CA SER A 413 -0.83 10.27 -11.10
C SER A 413 -1.95 10.77 -10.19
N LEU A 414 -3.06 11.17 -10.79
CA LEU A 414 -4.27 11.53 -10.06
C LEU A 414 -4.94 10.22 -9.61
N VAL A 415 -4.93 9.97 -8.30
CA VAL A 415 -5.60 8.79 -7.71
C VAL A 415 -7.02 9.14 -7.29
N PHE A 416 -7.21 10.38 -6.83
CA PHE A 416 -8.48 10.93 -6.43
C PHE A 416 -8.85 12.12 -7.30
N GLU A 417 -10.12 12.21 -7.67
CA GLU A 417 -10.60 13.24 -8.59
C GLU A 417 -11.46 14.28 -7.87
N GLN A 418 -12.08 13.90 -6.75
CA GLN A 418 -13.04 14.74 -6.04
C GLN A 418 -12.76 14.77 -4.55
N VAL A 419 -12.95 15.95 -3.96
CA VAL A 419 -12.92 16.21 -2.52
C VAL A 419 -14.29 16.70 -2.09
N HIS A 420 -14.82 16.13 -1.02
CA HIS A 420 -16.16 16.36 -0.48
C HIS A 420 -16.03 16.82 0.97
N PRO A 421 -15.89 18.13 1.22
CA PRO A 421 -15.85 18.65 2.58
C PRO A 421 -17.25 18.63 3.21
N ALA A 422 -17.34 18.38 4.51
CA ALA A 422 -18.64 18.30 5.20
C ALA A 422 -19.37 19.63 5.18
N GLY A 423 -20.62 19.64 4.70
CA GLY A 423 -21.46 20.85 4.67
C GLY A 423 -21.15 21.81 3.51
N GLU A 424 -20.12 21.52 2.71
CA GLU A 424 -19.64 22.38 1.64
C GLU A 424 -19.89 21.76 0.24
N THR A 425 -19.66 22.56 -0.79
CA THR A 425 -19.75 22.08 -2.19
C THR A 425 -18.55 21.20 -2.52
N PRO A 426 -18.74 20.02 -3.15
CA PRO A 426 -17.64 19.19 -3.61
C PRO A 426 -16.72 19.92 -4.60
N VAL A 427 -15.42 19.66 -4.48
CA VAL A 427 -14.37 20.23 -5.33
C VAL A 427 -13.87 19.15 -6.29
N ASN A 428 -13.90 19.43 -7.59
CA ASN A 428 -13.27 18.59 -8.61
C ASN A 428 -11.82 19.06 -8.82
N LEU A 429 -10.85 18.19 -8.57
CA LEU A 429 -9.44 18.55 -8.62
C LEU A 429 -9.00 18.92 -10.04
N ASN A 430 -9.64 18.36 -11.07
CA ASN A 430 -9.33 18.68 -12.47
C ASN A 430 -9.58 20.15 -12.81
N ASP A 431 -10.49 20.83 -12.11
CA ASP A 431 -10.77 22.26 -12.31
C ASP A 431 -9.59 23.15 -11.90
N PHE A 432 -8.62 22.59 -11.18
CA PHE A 432 -7.41 23.27 -10.71
C PHE A 432 -6.13 22.81 -11.43
N SER A 433 -6.23 21.96 -12.45
CA SER A 433 -5.09 21.62 -13.31
C SER A 433 -4.61 22.86 -14.06
N GLY A 434 -3.30 23.13 -14.10
CA GLY A 434 -2.73 24.33 -14.70
C GLY A 434 -2.81 25.58 -13.82
N VAL A 435 -3.50 25.50 -12.68
CA VAL A 435 -3.74 26.63 -11.79
C VAL A 435 -2.83 26.46 -10.58
N ASN A 436 -2.21 27.56 -10.14
CA ASN A 436 -1.59 27.64 -8.82
C ASN A 436 -2.55 28.37 -7.88
N PRO A 437 -3.66 27.73 -7.44
CA PRO A 437 -4.52 28.39 -6.48
C PRO A 437 -3.80 28.43 -5.13
N ALA A 438 -4.01 29.52 -4.40
CA ALA A 438 -3.77 29.49 -2.96
C ALA A 438 -4.67 28.43 -2.31
N ASN A 439 -4.36 28.08 -1.07
CA ASN A 439 -5.18 27.26 -0.19
C ASN A 439 -6.69 27.51 -0.40
N ILE A 440 -7.47 26.44 -0.56
CA ILE A 440 -8.93 26.49 -0.51
C ILE A 440 -9.32 26.21 0.94
N ASP A 441 -9.84 27.21 1.62
CA ASP A 441 -10.18 27.11 3.04
C ASP A 441 -11.66 26.77 3.21
N PHE A 442 -11.94 25.81 4.09
CA PHE A 442 -13.27 25.41 4.53
C PHE A 442 -13.36 25.61 6.03
N ALA A 443 -14.09 26.64 6.45
CA ALA A 443 -14.26 27.00 7.85
C ALA A 443 -15.11 25.96 8.59
N ASP A 444 -14.75 25.64 9.84
CA ASP A 444 -15.48 24.71 10.71
C ASP A 444 -15.65 23.29 10.14
N VAL A 445 -14.83 22.91 9.15
CA VAL A 445 -14.84 21.58 8.54
C VAL A 445 -13.77 20.72 9.17
N SER A 446 -14.19 19.64 9.82
CA SER A 446 -13.29 18.63 10.38
C SER A 446 -13.36 17.26 9.68
N ARG A 447 -14.23 17.14 8.66
CA ARG A 447 -14.48 15.90 7.92
C ARG A 447 -14.43 16.13 6.41
N VAL A 448 -13.68 15.27 5.73
CA VAL A 448 -13.49 15.31 4.29
C VAL A 448 -13.62 13.90 3.71
N GLY A 449 -14.43 13.76 2.66
CA GLY A 449 -14.47 12.57 1.81
C GLY A 449 -13.67 12.80 0.53
N ILE A 450 -13.01 11.76 0.03
CA ILE A 450 -12.20 11.81 -1.19
C ILE A 450 -12.50 10.56 -2.02
N SER A 451 -12.71 10.70 -3.33
CA SER A 451 -13.03 9.57 -4.22
C SER A 451 -12.25 9.60 -5.53
N GLY A 452 -11.99 8.41 -6.07
CA GLY A 452 -11.30 8.20 -7.33
C GLY A 452 -11.29 6.73 -7.74
N ASN A 453 -10.32 6.34 -8.57
CA ASN A 453 -10.35 5.05 -9.27
C ASN A 453 -9.00 4.29 -9.18
N PHE A 454 -9.07 2.97 -8.97
CA PHE A 454 -7.98 2.02 -9.05
C PHE A 454 -8.19 1.09 -10.25
N GLY A 455 -7.69 1.50 -11.42
CA GLY A 455 -8.07 0.83 -12.67
C GLY A 455 -9.58 0.96 -12.89
N ALA A 456 -10.28 -0.17 -12.90
CA ALA A 456 -11.74 -0.20 -13.03
C ALA A 456 -12.48 -0.25 -11.68
N ASN A 457 -11.80 -0.11 -10.54
CA ASN A 457 -12.43 -0.22 -9.22
C ASN A 457 -12.56 1.15 -8.58
N SER A 458 -13.66 1.40 -7.86
CA SER A 458 -13.85 2.65 -7.13
C SER A 458 -13.07 2.67 -5.82
N ILE A 459 -12.40 3.78 -5.51
CA ILE A 459 -11.72 4.05 -4.23
C ILE A 459 -12.42 5.20 -3.50
N THR A 460 -12.68 5.03 -2.21
CA THR A 460 -13.16 6.09 -1.32
C THR A 460 -12.29 6.19 -0.08
N TYR A 461 -11.96 7.42 0.32
CA TYR A 461 -11.17 7.74 1.50
C TYR A 461 -11.90 8.81 2.32
N GLY A 462 -12.30 8.53 3.56
CA GLY A 462 -12.73 9.51 4.54
C GLY A 462 -11.62 9.91 5.51
N VAL A 463 -11.45 11.21 5.76
CA VAL A 463 -10.65 11.77 6.86
C VAL A 463 -11.54 12.58 7.79
N GLU A 464 -11.38 12.33 9.08
CA GLU A 464 -12.03 13.05 10.16
C GLU A 464 -10.98 13.39 11.22
N ALA A 465 -10.98 14.61 11.73
CA ALA A 465 -10.24 14.94 12.95
C ALA A 465 -11.14 15.66 13.95
N GLY A 466 -10.75 15.65 15.22
CA GLY A 466 -11.53 16.27 16.28
C GLY A 466 -10.78 16.35 17.60
N ALA A 467 -11.33 17.14 18.53
CA ALA A 467 -10.80 17.28 19.88
C ALA A 467 -11.23 16.09 20.74
N MET A 468 -10.33 15.59 21.58
CA MET A 468 -10.65 14.58 22.57
C MET A 468 -11.32 15.22 23.80
N ALA A 469 -12.22 14.48 24.44
CA ALA A 469 -12.89 14.90 25.68
C ALA A 469 -11.97 14.72 26.91
N VAL A 470 -10.85 15.44 26.93
CA VAL A 470 -9.88 15.45 28.05
C VAL A 470 -9.96 16.77 28.81
N ALA A 471 -9.83 16.72 30.14
CA ALA A 471 -9.91 17.92 30.97
C ALA A 471 -8.71 18.83 30.69
N GLY A 472 -8.95 20.14 30.52
CA GLY A 472 -7.90 21.10 30.20
C GLY A 472 -7.45 21.10 28.73
N ASN A 473 -8.22 20.45 27.83
CA ASN A 473 -7.92 20.48 26.40
C ASN A 473 -7.99 21.90 25.84
N VAL A 474 -6.92 22.35 25.18
CA VAL A 474 -6.84 23.69 24.59
C VAL A 474 -7.50 23.81 23.21
N LEU A 475 -7.83 22.69 22.56
CA LEU A 475 -8.47 22.69 21.24
C LEU A 475 -9.99 22.73 21.32
N ASN A 476 -10.61 23.54 20.46
CA ASN A 476 -12.07 23.75 20.44
C ASN A 476 -12.71 23.77 19.03
N SER A 477 -11.94 23.99 17.95
CA SER A 477 -12.47 24.06 16.58
C SER A 477 -11.43 23.59 15.56
N PHE A 478 -11.90 23.25 14.35
CA PHE A 478 -11.06 22.81 13.25
C PHE A 478 -11.57 23.39 11.93
N ASP A 479 -10.66 23.88 11.12
CA ASP A 479 -10.88 24.22 9.72
C ASP A 479 -10.26 23.15 8.83
N THR A 480 -10.70 23.04 7.57
CA THR A 480 -10.01 22.24 6.57
C THR A 480 -9.37 23.15 5.53
N ILE A 481 -8.09 22.94 5.28
CA ILE A 481 -7.35 23.60 4.20
C ILE A 481 -7.08 22.57 3.11
N LEU A 482 -7.60 22.78 1.92
CA LEU A 482 -7.28 21.99 0.74
C LEU A 482 -6.21 22.70 -0.07
N ARG A 483 -5.08 22.02 -0.29
CA ARG A 483 -4.03 22.45 -1.21
C ARG A 483 -4.12 21.59 -2.47
N PRO A 484 -4.85 22.02 -3.52
CA PRO A 484 -5.02 21.19 -4.70
C PRO A 484 -3.81 21.25 -5.63
N ASN A 485 -2.75 22.01 -5.32
CA ASN A 485 -1.58 22.30 -6.17
C ASN A 485 -1.11 21.12 -7.05
N LEU A 486 -1.77 20.95 -8.21
CA LEU A 486 -1.64 19.78 -9.06
C LEU A 486 -0.37 19.85 -9.93
N ASP A 487 0.24 21.02 -10.06
CA ASP A 487 1.24 21.31 -11.10
C ASP A 487 2.60 21.82 -10.56
N ALA A 488 2.84 21.78 -9.24
CA ALA A 488 4.18 21.95 -8.70
C ALA A 488 5.07 20.73 -9.07
N GLY A 489 5.51 20.72 -10.33
CA GLY A 489 6.12 19.58 -11.02
C GLY A 489 7.55 19.23 -10.62
N THR A 490 8.01 19.62 -9.43
CA THR A 490 9.33 19.26 -8.94
C THR A 490 9.31 19.04 -7.43
N ALA A 491 9.57 17.81 -6.99
CA ALA A 491 9.90 17.45 -5.61
C ALA A 491 11.30 17.97 -5.19
N SER A 492 11.67 19.18 -5.62
CA SER A 492 12.96 19.80 -5.31
C SER A 492 12.75 20.97 -4.37
N GLY A 493 12.56 20.67 -3.09
CA GLY A 493 12.49 21.63 -2.00
C GLY A 493 12.24 20.91 -0.69
N GLY A 494 12.82 21.38 0.41
CA GLY A 494 12.57 20.87 1.77
C GLY A 494 11.18 21.22 2.32
N LEU A 495 10.17 21.33 1.44
CA LEU A 495 8.80 21.69 1.77
C LEU A 495 7.87 20.55 1.31
N ASP A 496 7.36 19.82 2.30
CA ASP A 496 6.57 18.59 2.24
C ASP A 496 5.09 18.76 1.81
N TRP A 497 4.79 19.58 0.79
CA TRP A 497 3.42 20.05 0.50
C TRP A 497 2.94 19.67 -0.90
N MET A 498 2.84 18.37 -1.16
CA MET A 498 2.09 17.84 -2.30
C MET A 498 0.58 17.97 -2.07
N ALA A 499 -0.22 17.87 -3.13
CA ALA A 499 -1.65 18.12 -3.05
C ALA A 499 -2.31 17.25 -1.96
N LYS A 500 -2.87 17.91 -0.93
CA LYS A 500 -3.34 17.32 0.33
C LYS A 500 -4.52 18.14 0.88
N ALA A 501 -5.41 17.49 1.64
CA ALA A 501 -6.35 18.14 2.54
C ALA A 501 -5.81 18.07 3.97
N TYR A 502 -5.80 19.20 4.68
CA TYR A 502 -5.30 19.35 6.04
C TYR A 502 -6.46 19.75 6.95
N VAL A 503 -6.67 19.03 8.05
CA VAL A 503 -7.58 19.47 9.11
C VAL A 503 -6.76 20.24 10.14
N ASN A 504 -6.93 21.55 10.19
CA ASN A 504 -6.13 22.51 10.94
C ASN A 504 -6.87 23.00 12.18
N ALA A 505 -6.19 23.02 13.33
CA ALA A 505 -6.73 23.57 14.58
C ALA A 505 -6.42 25.08 14.75
N GLY A 506 -5.66 25.68 13.83
CA GLY A 506 -5.29 27.10 13.89
C GLY A 506 -4.18 27.39 14.90
N ALA A 507 -4.08 28.66 15.29
CA ALA A 507 -3.06 29.15 16.23
C ALA A 507 -3.58 29.18 17.66
N PHE A 508 -2.75 28.78 18.63
CA PHE A 508 -3.07 28.77 20.06
C PHE A 508 -1.79 28.78 20.90
N SER A 509 -1.91 29.07 22.19
CA SER A 509 -0.81 28.96 23.16
C SER A 509 -0.97 27.71 24.02
N PHE A 510 0.14 27.10 24.39
CA PHE A 510 0.20 25.87 25.17
C PHE A 510 1.40 25.89 26.12
N GLY A 511 1.21 25.60 27.40
CA GLY A 511 2.31 25.58 28.36
C GLY A 511 2.14 24.56 29.47
N ALA A 512 2.96 24.70 30.51
CA ALA A 512 2.95 23.79 31.65
C ALA A 512 1.56 23.71 32.31
N GLY A 513 1.02 22.49 32.41
CA GLY A 513 -0.29 22.20 32.99
C GLY A 513 -1.45 22.18 31.98
N ASP A 514 -1.23 22.62 30.75
CA ASP A 514 -2.22 22.48 29.67
C ASP A 514 -2.23 21.06 29.11
N VAL A 515 -3.34 20.68 28.49
CA VAL A 515 -3.49 19.41 27.76
C VAL A 515 -3.86 19.71 26.31
N LEU A 516 -3.23 19.00 25.38
CA LEU A 516 -3.58 18.99 23.97
C LEU A 516 -4.05 17.58 23.62
N GLY A 517 -5.35 17.41 23.37
CA GLY A 517 -5.97 16.12 23.06
C GLY A 517 -6.72 16.17 21.73
N PHE A 518 -6.31 15.37 20.76
CA PHE A 518 -7.02 15.27 19.48
C PHE A 518 -6.94 13.87 18.89
N PHE A 519 -7.84 13.59 17.97
CA PHE A 519 -7.82 12.39 17.18
C PHE A 519 -7.89 12.71 15.69
N ASN A 520 -7.43 11.79 14.86
CA ASN A 520 -7.85 11.69 13.48
C ASN A 520 -8.16 10.25 13.09
N ARG A 521 -9.05 10.11 12.12
CA ARG A 521 -9.61 8.85 11.66
C ARG A 521 -9.60 8.83 10.15
N HIS A 522 -8.96 7.80 9.61
CA HIS A 522 -8.80 7.55 8.19
C HIS A 522 -9.56 6.28 7.84
N VAL A 523 -10.53 6.35 6.94
CA VAL A 523 -11.27 5.20 6.43
C VAL A 523 -10.98 5.06 4.96
N LEU A 524 -10.44 3.92 4.54
CA LEU A 524 -10.12 3.62 3.14
C LEU A 524 -10.88 2.38 2.70
N ARG A 525 -11.52 2.50 1.53
CA ARG A 525 -12.31 1.43 0.95
C ARG A 525 -12.09 1.34 -0.55
N VAL A 526 -11.98 0.11 -1.04
CA VAL A 526 -12.02 -0.21 -2.47
C VAL A 526 -13.25 -1.06 -2.73
N THR A 527 -14.07 -0.67 -3.70
CA THR A 527 -15.21 -1.45 -4.16
C THR A 527 -14.86 -2.01 -5.52
N LYS A 528 -14.95 -3.35 -5.65
CA LYS A 528 -14.77 -4.02 -6.94
C LYS A 528 -15.99 -3.72 -7.80
N ASP A 529 -15.75 -3.20 -8.99
CA ASP A 529 -16.81 -3.14 -10.01
C ASP A 529 -16.92 -4.57 -10.56
N ASP A 530 -18.02 -5.25 -10.23
CA ASP A 530 -18.35 -6.51 -10.89
C ASP A 530 -18.88 -6.17 -12.29
N PRO A 531 -18.21 -6.63 -13.37
CA PRO A 531 -18.59 -6.32 -14.75
C PRO A 531 -19.94 -6.90 -15.17
#